data_AF-A0A376LLP1-F1
#
_entry.id   AF-A0A376LLP1-F1
#
_cell.length_a   1.000
_cell.length_b   1.000
_cell.length_c   1.000
_cell.angle_alpha   90.00
_cell.angle_beta   90.00
_cell.angle_gamma   90.00
#
_symmetry.space_group_name_H-M   'P 1'
#
loop_
_entity.id
_entity.type
_entity.pdbx_description
1 polymer ?
#
loop_
_entity_poly.entity_id
_entity_poly.type
_entity_poly.pdbx_seq_one_letter_code
_entity_poly.pdbx_strand_id
1 'polypeptide(L)'
;MRYAGVSSFGIGGTNCHMIVASLPDALNARLPNTDSGRKSTALLLSAASDSALRRLATDYAGALRENADASSLAFTALHARRLDLPFRLAAPLNRETAEALSAWAGEKSGALVYSGHGASGKQVWLFTGQGSHWRTMGQTMYHHSTAFADTLDRCFSACSEMLTPSLREAMFNPDSAQLDNMAWAQPAIVAFEIAMAAHWRAEGLKPDFAIGHSVGEFAAAVVCGHYTIEQVMPLVCRRGALMQQCASGAMVAVFADEDTLMPLARQFELVLAANNGTQHTVFSGPEARLAVFCATLSQHDINYRRLSVTGAAHSALLEPILDRFQDACAGLHAEPGQIPIISTLTADVIDESTLNQADYWRRHMRQPVRFIQSIQVAHQLGARVFLEMGPDAQLVACGQREYRDNAYWIASARRNKEASDVLNQALLQLYAAGVALPWPTCWRAMDNVSLRHVIRLILNVTGKSASPRPASLPTQRCLPGWRWRVAPRQRSISLAWKRLNSAPRDCTPSTSINWYNAVPAMPLRTAWTP
;
A
#
# COMPACT_ATOMS: atom_id res chain seq x y z
N MET A 1 -45.43 14.81 8.77
CA MET A 1 -44.45 15.78 8.24
C MET A 1 -44.67 17.14 8.88
N ARG A 2 -43.60 17.86 9.20
CA ARG A 2 -43.62 19.25 9.68
C ARG A 2 -43.23 20.18 8.53
N TYR A 3 -43.89 21.33 8.39
CA TYR A 3 -43.55 22.32 7.37
C TYR A 3 -43.13 23.64 8.02
N ALA A 4 -42.26 24.40 7.36
CA ALA A 4 -41.88 25.74 7.78
C ALA A 4 -41.68 26.65 6.55
N GLY A 5 -41.91 27.95 6.72
CA GLY A 5 -41.64 28.96 5.70
C GLY A 5 -40.36 29.73 6.01
N VAL A 6 -39.55 29.99 4.98
CA VAL A 6 -38.36 30.85 5.06
C VAL A 6 -38.54 31.98 4.05
N SER A 7 -38.66 33.21 4.52
CA SER A 7 -38.75 34.41 3.67
C SER A 7 -37.44 35.21 3.72
N SER A 8 -37.03 35.75 2.59
CA SER A 8 -35.93 36.71 2.46
C SER A 8 -36.37 37.88 1.57
N PHE A 9 -36.21 39.10 2.07
CA PHE A 9 -36.65 40.32 1.41
C PHE A 9 -35.43 41.23 1.19
N GLY A 10 -34.99 41.35 -0.05
CA GLY A 10 -33.84 42.17 -0.42
C GLY A 10 -34.17 43.64 -0.45
N ILE A 11 -33.20 44.49 -0.10
CA ILE A 11 -33.37 45.96 -0.09
C ILE A 11 -33.73 46.54 -1.47
N GLY A 12 -33.42 45.83 -2.56
CA GLY A 12 -33.79 46.18 -3.94
C GLY A 12 -35.19 45.73 -4.37
N GLY A 13 -36.01 45.18 -3.47
CA GLY A 13 -37.39 44.76 -3.75
C GLY A 13 -37.55 43.30 -4.21
N THR A 14 -36.45 42.56 -4.41
CA THR A 14 -36.51 41.12 -4.71
C THR A 14 -36.87 40.33 -3.45
N ASN A 15 -37.98 39.59 -3.54
CA ASN A 15 -38.51 38.78 -2.45
C ASN A 15 -38.40 37.29 -2.82
N CYS A 16 -37.96 36.47 -1.87
CA CYS A 16 -37.92 35.02 -2.00
C CYS A 16 -38.64 34.39 -0.82
N HIS A 17 -39.49 33.40 -1.08
CA HIS A 17 -40.13 32.58 -0.05
C HIS A 17 -39.97 31.10 -0.39
N MET A 18 -39.53 30.32 0.59
CA MET A 18 -39.37 28.88 0.47
C MET A 18 -40.22 28.18 1.54
N ILE A 19 -40.93 27.13 1.14
CA ILE A 19 -41.58 26.22 2.08
C ILE A 19 -40.70 24.98 2.20
N VAL A 20 -40.25 24.66 3.40
CA VAL A 20 -39.45 23.48 3.70
C VAL A 20 -40.29 22.47 4.46
N ALA A 21 -40.14 21.20 4.11
CA ALA A 21 -40.79 20.08 4.79
C ALA A 21 -39.72 19.27 5.55
N SER A 22 -40.10 18.70 6.69
CA SER A 22 -39.28 17.71 7.40
C SER A 22 -39.10 16.47 6.54
N LEU A 23 -37.93 15.86 6.60
CA LEU A 23 -37.67 14.57 5.97
C LEU A 23 -38.75 13.55 6.39
N PRO A 24 -39.40 12.82 5.44
CA PRO A 24 -40.38 11.79 5.79
C PRO A 24 -39.80 10.78 6.78
N ASP A 25 -40.60 10.34 7.76
CA ASP A 25 -40.14 9.40 8.78
C ASP A 25 -39.70 8.05 8.18
N ALA A 26 -40.27 7.66 7.03
CA ALA A 26 -39.82 6.50 6.25
C ALA A 26 -38.36 6.61 5.75
N LEU A 27 -37.83 7.83 5.57
CA LEU A 27 -36.42 8.06 5.25
C LEU A 27 -35.55 8.24 6.51
N ASN A 28 -36.16 8.50 7.68
CA ASN A 28 -35.48 8.52 8.98
C ASN A 28 -35.45 7.15 9.66
N ALA A 29 -36.28 6.21 9.20
CA ALA A 29 -36.34 4.86 9.73
C ALA A 29 -34.95 4.22 9.58
N ARG A 30 -34.28 4.00 10.72
CA ARG A 30 -33.09 3.15 10.77
C ARG A 30 -33.51 1.81 10.19
N LEU A 31 -32.87 1.37 9.11
CA LEU A 31 -33.04 -0.02 8.68
C LEU A 31 -32.74 -0.93 9.88
N PRO A 32 -33.47 -2.04 10.05
CA PRO A 32 -33.12 -3.05 11.04
C PRO A 32 -31.63 -3.35 10.89
N ASN A 33 -30.93 -3.40 12.02
CA ASN A 33 -29.52 -3.75 12.04
C ASN A 33 -29.43 -5.22 11.61
N THR A 34 -29.39 -5.50 10.30
CA THR A 34 -29.14 -6.83 9.74
C THR A 34 -27.68 -7.23 9.91
N ASP A 35 -27.01 -6.67 10.91
CA ASP A 35 -25.58 -6.75 11.09
C ASP A 35 -25.25 -7.90 12.02
N SER A 36 -25.32 -9.11 11.45
CA SER A 36 -24.70 -10.30 12.00
C SER A 36 -23.36 -10.60 11.30
N GLY A 37 -22.51 -9.60 11.00
CA GLY A 37 -21.13 -9.95 10.65
C GLY A 37 -20.12 -8.92 10.16
N ARG A 38 -20.44 -7.63 9.93
CA ARG A 38 -19.56 -6.80 9.08
C ARG A 38 -19.14 -5.48 9.73
N LYS A 39 -18.07 -5.55 10.52
CA LYS A 39 -17.43 -4.37 11.10
C LYS A 39 -16.35 -3.88 10.15
N SER A 40 -16.41 -2.61 9.74
CA SER A 40 -15.25 -1.96 9.10
C SER A 40 -14.07 -2.09 10.05
N THR A 41 -12.94 -2.61 9.59
CA THR A 41 -11.74 -2.82 10.41
C THR A 41 -10.81 -1.61 10.40
N ALA A 42 -11.13 -0.57 9.63
CA ALA A 42 -10.29 0.61 9.46
C ALA A 42 -11.08 1.92 9.41
N LEU A 43 -10.38 3.00 9.73
CA LEU A 43 -10.79 4.38 9.54
C LEU A 43 -9.82 5.07 8.56
N LEU A 44 -10.34 5.51 7.42
CA LEU A 44 -9.58 6.24 6.40
C LEU A 44 -10.05 7.70 6.34
N LEU A 45 -9.12 8.64 6.49
CA LEU A 45 -9.37 10.08 6.50
C LEU A 45 -8.48 10.76 5.46
N SER A 46 -9.00 11.82 4.82
CA SER A 46 -8.19 12.70 3.98
C SER A 46 -8.58 14.17 4.15
N ALA A 47 -7.63 15.08 3.93
CA ALA A 47 -7.84 16.53 4.00
C ALA A 47 -6.92 17.30 3.03
N ALA A 48 -7.28 18.56 2.77
CA ALA A 48 -6.52 19.46 1.89
C ALA A 48 -5.30 20.11 2.57
N SER A 49 -5.19 20.03 3.91
CA SER A 49 -4.05 20.52 4.69
C SER A 49 -3.82 19.62 5.91
N ASP A 50 -2.57 19.60 6.41
CA ASP A 50 -2.21 18.91 7.65
C ASP A 50 -3.09 19.38 8.84
N SER A 51 -3.28 20.70 8.97
CA SER A 51 -4.14 21.28 10.01
C SER A 51 -5.60 20.83 9.94
N ALA A 52 -6.14 20.63 8.73
CA ALA A 52 -7.49 20.10 8.55
C ALA A 52 -7.56 18.60 8.86
N LEU A 53 -6.50 17.84 8.55
CA LEU A 53 -6.41 16.42 8.90
C LEU A 53 -6.34 16.22 10.42
N ARG A 54 -5.55 17.03 11.14
CA ARG A 54 -5.46 17.01 12.61
C ARG A 54 -6.78 17.36 13.29
N ARG A 55 -7.48 18.37 12.80
CA ARG A 55 -8.84 18.69 13.26
C ARG A 55 -9.77 17.50 13.05
N LEU A 56 -9.73 16.89 11.87
CA LEU A 56 -10.56 15.73 11.55
C LEU A 56 -10.27 14.54 12.48
N ALA A 57 -9.00 14.23 12.72
CA ALA A 57 -8.60 13.18 13.66
C ALA A 57 -9.11 13.45 15.09
N THR A 58 -9.07 14.71 15.54
CA THR A 58 -9.58 15.14 16.85
C THR A 58 -11.11 14.98 16.94
N ASP A 59 -11.84 15.39 15.90
CA ASP A 59 -13.29 15.27 15.84
C ASP A 59 -13.75 13.80 15.85
N TYR A 60 -13.07 12.93 15.09
CA TYR A 60 -13.36 11.49 15.07
C TYR A 60 -13.01 10.83 16.41
N ALA A 61 -11.90 11.21 17.04
CA ALA A 61 -11.56 10.73 18.38
C ALA A 61 -12.63 11.12 19.41
N GLY A 62 -13.13 12.36 19.37
CA GLY A 62 -14.24 12.82 20.21
C GLY A 62 -15.50 12.00 19.99
N ALA A 63 -15.91 11.81 18.74
CA ALA A 63 -17.11 11.02 18.41
C ALA A 63 -17.00 9.56 18.89
N LEU A 64 -15.83 8.93 18.76
CA LEU A 64 -15.60 7.58 19.24
C LEU A 64 -15.69 7.48 20.78
N ARG A 65 -15.19 8.48 21.52
CA ARG A 65 -15.32 8.53 22.99
C ARG A 65 -16.75 8.75 23.47
N GLU A 66 -17.56 9.47 22.69
CA GLU A 66 -19.00 9.68 22.95
C GLU A 66 -19.84 8.44 22.60
N ASN A 67 -19.21 7.28 22.36
CA ASN A 67 -19.85 6.01 21.99
C ASN A 67 -20.69 6.12 20.70
N ALA A 68 -20.29 6.97 19.75
CA ALA A 68 -20.82 6.86 18.40
C ALA A 68 -20.51 5.48 17.84
N ASP A 69 -21.41 4.95 17.01
CA ASP A 69 -21.18 3.67 16.35
C ASP A 69 -19.95 3.77 15.42
N ALA A 70 -18.87 3.12 15.85
CA ALA A 70 -17.58 3.14 15.16
C ALA A 70 -17.71 2.61 13.72
N SER A 71 -18.52 1.58 13.50
CA SER A 71 -18.77 1.02 12.18
C SER A 71 -19.43 2.05 11.26
N SER A 72 -20.45 2.78 11.75
CA SER A 72 -21.09 3.87 11.01
C SER A 72 -20.14 5.02 10.71
N LEU A 73 -19.26 5.38 11.64
CA LEU A 73 -18.25 6.44 11.42
C LEU A 73 -17.25 6.04 10.33
N ALA A 74 -16.72 4.83 10.41
CA ALA A 74 -15.80 4.29 9.41
C ALA A 74 -16.46 4.15 8.04
N PHE A 75 -17.69 3.63 8.00
CA PHE A 75 -18.48 3.53 6.78
C PHE A 75 -18.68 4.90 6.12
N THR A 76 -19.04 5.92 6.91
CA THR A 76 -19.22 7.29 6.43
C THR A 76 -17.91 7.87 5.92
N ALA A 77 -16.80 7.65 6.64
CA ALA A 77 -15.48 8.09 6.21
C ALA A 77 -15.08 7.47 4.87
N LEU A 78 -15.35 6.17 4.68
CA LEU A 78 -15.01 5.43 3.47
C LEU A 78 -15.89 5.78 2.26
N HIS A 79 -17.19 6.00 2.45
CA HIS A 79 -18.15 6.10 1.33
C HIS A 79 -18.68 7.52 1.08
N ALA A 80 -18.67 8.40 2.08
CA ALA A 80 -19.28 9.73 1.99
C ALA A 80 -18.26 10.87 1.92
N ARG A 81 -16.96 10.56 1.98
CA ARG A 81 -15.87 11.54 1.97
C ARG A 81 -14.98 11.32 0.77
N ARG A 82 -14.30 12.39 0.36
CA ARG A 82 -13.16 12.27 -0.56
C ARG A 82 -12.01 11.58 0.17
N LEU A 83 -11.36 10.64 -0.50
CA LEU A 83 -10.25 9.83 0.01
C LEU A 83 -8.92 10.16 -0.69
N ASP A 84 -8.99 10.95 -1.76
CA ASP A 84 -7.90 11.26 -2.68
C ASP A 84 -7.18 12.57 -2.35
N LEU A 85 -7.57 13.27 -1.27
CA LEU A 85 -6.92 14.53 -0.89
C LEU A 85 -5.45 14.29 -0.44
N PRO A 86 -4.58 15.33 -0.52
CA PRO A 86 -3.15 15.16 -0.31
C PRO A 86 -2.77 14.72 1.09
N PHE A 87 -3.45 15.13 2.16
CA PHE A 87 -3.09 14.70 3.51
C PHE A 87 -3.94 13.50 3.88
N ARG A 88 -3.33 12.33 4.07
CA ARG A 88 -4.03 11.07 4.32
C ARG A 88 -3.67 10.49 5.68
N LEU A 89 -4.67 9.93 6.35
CA LEU A 89 -4.52 9.20 7.61
C LEU A 89 -5.32 7.90 7.55
N ALA A 90 -4.71 6.81 7.99
CA ALA A 90 -5.33 5.51 8.15
C ALA A 90 -5.05 4.96 9.54
N ALA A 91 -6.04 4.37 10.17
CA ALA A 91 -5.91 3.69 11.47
C ALA A 91 -6.79 2.43 11.50
N PRO A 92 -6.38 1.38 12.25
CA PRO A 92 -7.29 0.28 12.55
C PRO A 92 -8.45 0.81 13.40
N LEU A 93 -9.63 0.20 13.24
CA LEU A 93 -10.83 0.51 14.01
C LEU A 93 -10.98 -0.46 15.18
N ASN A 94 -10.54 -0.05 16.36
CA ASN A 94 -10.55 -0.81 17.60
C ASN A 94 -10.75 0.13 18.80
N ARG A 95 -10.59 -0.40 20.02
CA ARG A 95 -10.80 0.37 21.27
C ARG A 95 -9.75 1.47 21.48
N GLU A 96 -8.58 1.35 20.86
CA GLU A 96 -7.45 2.27 21.00
C GLU A 96 -7.47 3.39 19.95
N THR A 97 -8.29 3.27 18.90
CA THR A 97 -8.35 4.22 17.79
C THR A 97 -8.52 5.67 18.23
N ALA A 98 -9.41 5.93 19.19
CA ALA A 98 -9.67 7.30 19.66
C ALA A 98 -8.43 7.94 20.33
N GLU A 99 -7.71 7.16 21.13
CA GLU A 99 -6.49 7.62 21.79
C GLU A 99 -5.34 7.78 20.79
N ALA A 100 -5.19 6.82 19.86
CA ALA A 100 -4.20 6.88 18.79
C ALA A 100 -4.37 8.13 17.91
N LEU A 101 -5.61 8.45 17.50
CA LEU A 101 -5.94 9.65 16.74
C LEU A 101 -5.64 10.94 17.52
N SER A 102 -5.98 10.98 18.81
CA SER A 102 -5.73 12.15 19.66
C SER A 102 -4.24 12.39 19.89
N ALA A 103 -3.47 11.32 20.12
CA ALA A 103 -2.03 11.38 20.27
C ALA A 103 -1.37 11.91 18.99
N TRP A 104 -1.73 11.35 17.83
CA TRP A 104 -1.22 11.80 16.53
C TRP A 104 -1.57 13.27 16.25
N ALA A 105 -2.82 13.67 16.51
CA ALA A 105 -3.26 15.05 16.29
C ALA A 105 -2.48 16.05 17.15
N GLY A 106 -2.13 15.67 18.38
CA GLY A 106 -1.32 16.45 19.32
C GLY A 106 0.20 16.31 19.15
N GLU A 107 0.68 15.89 17.97
CA GLU A 107 2.11 15.73 17.63
C GLU A 107 2.88 14.73 18.50
N LYS A 108 2.18 13.84 19.20
CA LYS A 108 2.78 12.67 19.85
C LYS A 108 2.81 11.51 18.87
N SER A 109 3.69 10.53 19.12
CA SER A 109 3.64 9.27 18.39
C SER A 109 2.30 8.58 18.64
N GLY A 110 1.40 8.64 17.66
CA GLY A 110 0.17 7.87 17.64
C GLY A 110 0.49 6.47 17.14
N ALA A 111 0.89 5.58 18.05
CA ALA A 111 0.98 4.16 17.72
C ALA A 111 -0.32 3.72 17.02
N LEU A 112 -0.21 2.93 15.94
CA LEU A 112 -1.31 2.48 15.08
C LEU A 112 -1.85 3.50 14.05
N VAL A 113 -1.36 4.74 14.02
CA VAL A 113 -1.73 5.71 12.98
C VAL A 113 -0.70 5.73 11.86
N TYR A 114 -1.17 5.54 10.63
CA TYR A 114 -0.40 5.73 9.42
C TYR A 114 -0.82 7.04 8.76
N SER A 115 0.12 7.95 8.54
CA SER A 115 -0.16 9.23 7.89
C SER A 115 0.86 9.52 6.80
N GLY A 116 0.44 10.26 5.78
CA GLY A 116 1.31 10.59 4.66
C GLY A 116 0.75 11.65 3.74
N HIS A 117 1.56 11.97 2.73
CA HIS A 117 1.18 12.87 1.66
C HIS A 117 0.87 12.05 0.40
N GLY A 118 -0.30 12.29 -0.19
CA GLY A 118 -0.91 11.54 -1.29
C GLY A 118 -0.21 11.64 -2.64
N ALA A 119 1.04 12.13 -2.67
CA ALA A 119 1.90 12.02 -3.83
C ALA A 119 2.63 10.68 -3.75
N SER A 120 1.92 9.61 -4.13
CA SER A 120 2.54 8.30 -4.29
C SER A 120 3.57 8.42 -5.40
N GLY A 121 4.86 8.40 -5.04
CA GLY A 121 5.89 8.12 -6.02
C GLY A 121 5.67 6.75 -6.64
N LYS A 122 6.54 6.36 -7.57
CA LYS A 122 6.40 5.07 -8.23
C LYS A 122 6.43 3.91 -7.23
N GLN A 123 5.71 2.85 -7.56
CA GLN A 123 5.52 1.65 -6.76
C GLN A 123 6.46 0.55 -7.24
N VAL A 124 7.13 -0.12 -6.31
CA VAL A 124 8.04 -1.22 -6.59
C VAL A 124 7.58 -2.46 -5.86
N TRP A 125 7.47 -3.56 -6.58
CA TRP A 125 7.28 -4.87 -5.96
C TRP A 125 8.62 -5.55 -5.72
N LEU A 126 8.86 -5.94 -4.49
CA LEU A 126 10.07 -6.62 -4.06
C LEU A 126 9.81 -8.13 -3.95
N PHE A 127 10.68 -8.92 -4.55
CA PHE A 127 10.66 -10.38 -4.50
C PHE A 127 11.89 -10.83 -3.71
N THR A 128 11.64 -11.48 -2.59
CA THR A 128 12.61 -11.85 -1.57
C THR A 128 13.46 -13.06 -1.96
N GLY A 129 14.64 -13.13 -1.37
CA GLY A 129 15.58 -14.22 -1.59
C GLY A 129 15.33 -15.44 -0.70
N GLN A 130 16.27 -16.37 -0.74
CA GLN A 130 16.26 -17.53 0.15
C GLN A 130 16.41 -17.13 1.62
N GLY A 131 15.73 -17.85 2.51
CA GLY A 131 15.73 -17.62 3.97
C GLY A 131 14.45 -16.98 4.51
N SER A 132 13.53 -16.57 3.64
CA SER A 132 12.19 -16.09 4.02
C SER A 132 11.20 -17.21 4.30
N HIS A 133 11.41 -18.40 3.72
CA HIS A 133 10.53 -19.56 3.85
C HIS A 133 10.37 -20.00 5.30
N TRP A 134 9.21 -20.60 5.57
CA TRP A 134 8.88 -21.24 6.82
C TRP A 134 7.79 -22.29 6.57
N ARG A 135 7.71 -23.30 7.44
CA ARG A 135 6.68 -24.35 7.36
C ARG A 135 5.30 -23.72 7.50
N THR A 136 4.30 -24.25 6.82
CA THR A 136 2.91 -23.73 6.75
C THR A 136 2.76 -22.34 6.13
N MET A 137 3.82 -21.77 5.54
CA MET A 137 3.70 -20.50 4.81
C MET A 137 2.65 -20.61 3.69
N GLY A 138 1.87 -19.55 3.54
CA GLY A 138 0.83 -19.48 2.52
C GLY A 138 -0.51 -20.12 2.91
N GLN A 139 -0.61 -20.93 3.97
CA GLN A 139 -1.89 -21.54 4.36
C GLN A 139 -2.98 -20.51 4.68
N THR A 140 -2.65 -19.50 5.48
CA THR A 140 -3.60 -18.44 5.84
C THR A 140 -4.05 -17.65 4.61
N MET A 141 -3.12 -17.35 3.69
CA MET A 141 -3.40 -16.70 2.41
C MET A 141 -4.24 -17.57 1.47
N TYR A 142 -3.97 -18.87 1.45
CA TYR A 142 -4.69 -19.86 0.63
C TYR A 142 -6.18 -19.90 0.99
N HIS A 143 -6.52 -19.76 2.26
CA HIS A 143 -7.91 -19.66 2.69
C HIS A 143 -8.50 -18.24 2.55
N HIS A 144 -7.65 -17.21 2.61
CA HIS A 144 -8.09 -15.81 2.57
C HIS A 144 -8.38 -15.29 1.16
N SER A 145 -7.60 -15.70 0.16
CA SER A 145 -7.68 -15.14 -1.19
C SER A 145 -7.72 -16.22 -2.27
N THR A 146 -8.82 -16.25 -3.03
CA THR A 146 -8.99 -17.15 -4.17
C THR A 146 -7.91 -16.93 -5.24
N ALA A 147 -7.58 -15.68 -5.56
CA ALA A 147 -6.53 -15.37 -6.54
C ALA A 147 -5.14 -15.90 -6.11
N PHE A 148 -4.84 -15.84 -4.80
CA PHE A 148 -3.64 -16.46 -4.25
C PHE A 148 -3.70 -17.99 -4.38
N ALA A 149 -4.81 -18.60 -3.94
CA ALA A 149 -4.99 -20.05 -3.95
C ALA A 149 -4.87 -20.65 -5.36
N ASP A 150 -5.61 -20.12 -6.34
CA ASP A 150 -5.62 -20.60 -7.72
C ASP A 150 -4.22 -20.49 -8.36
N THR A 151 -3.53 -19.39 -8.09
CA THR A 151 -2.17 -19.16 -8.61
C THR A 151 -1.16 -20.09 -7.94
N LEU A 152 -1.28 -20.30 -6.64
CA LEU A 152 -0.41 -21.24 -5.92
C LEU A 152 -0.62 -22.68 -6.40
N ASP A 153 -1.88 -23.07 -6.65
CA ASP A 153 -2.23 -24.38 -7.20
C ASP A 153 -1.62 -24.59 -8.59
N ARG A 154 -1.66 -23.56 -9.44
CA ARG A 154 -0.99 -23.57 -10.74
C ARG A 154 0.53 -23.74 -10.60
N CYS A 155 1.16 -23.06 -9.64
CA CYS A 155 2.58 -23.25 -9.34
C CYS A 155 2.89 -24.68 -8.88
N PHE A 156 2.03 -25.29 -8.05
CA PHE A 156 2.19 -26.69 -7.64
C PHE A 156 2.08 -27.67 -8.80
N SER A 157 1.10 -27.47 -9.68
CA SER A 157 0.94 -28.28 -10.89
C SER A 157 2.13 -28.16 -11.83
N ALA A 158 2.71 -26.98 -11.98
CA ALA A 158 3.86 -26.76 -12.86
C ALA A 158 5.14 -27.50 -12.43
N CYS A 159 5.23 -27.99 -11.19
CA CYS A 159 6.40 -28.73 -10.69
C CYS A 159 6.06 -30.07 -10.02
N SER A 160 4.85 -30.61 -10.23
CA SER A 160 4.35 -31.78 -9.48
C SER A 160 5.17 -33.05 -9.68
N GLU A 161 5.77 -33.23 -10.86
CA GLU A 161 6.57 -34.42 -11.19
C GLU A 161 8.04 -34.32 -10.75
N MET A 162 8.47 -33.15 -10.26
CA MET A 162 9.89 -32.88 -9.97
C MET A 162 10.27 -33.09 -8.51
N LEU A 163 9.29 -33.18 -7.61
CA LEU A 163 9.50 -33.19 -6.17
C LEU A 163 8.68 -34.30 -5.50
N THR A 164 9.36 -35.14 -4.75
CA THR A 164 8.74 -36.19 -3.91
C THR A 164 9.31 -36.09 -2.49
N PRO A 165 8.53 -35.70 -1.47
CA PRO A 165 7.11 -35.34 -1.51
C PRO A 165 6.85 -34.05 -2.32
N SER A 166 5.60 -33.84 -2.70
CA SER A 166 5.19 -32.70 -3.54
C SER A 166 5.48 -31.36 -2.86
N LEU A 167 5.57 -30.28 -3.67
CA LEU A 167 5.79 -28.93 -3.12
C LEU A 167 4.69 -28.50 -2.15
N ARG A 168 3.43 -28.86 -2.45
CA ARG A 168 2.28 -28.60 -1.57
C ARG A 168 2.46 -29.27 -0.21
N GLU A 169 2.76 -30.58 -0.20
CA GLU A 169 2.99 -31.32 1.03
C GLU A 169 4.15 -30.73 1.82
N ALA A 170 5.26 -30.39 1.14
CA ALA A 170 6.40 -29.77 1.79
C ALA A 170 6.06 -28.41 2.42
N MET A 171 5.25 -27.59 1.74
CA MET A 171 4.85 -26.26 2.21
C MET A 171 3.85 -26.30 3.35
N PHE A 172 2.83 -27.15 3.27
CA PHE A 172 1.69 -27.14 4.19
C PHE A 172 1.81 -28.14 5.33
N ASN A 173 2.73 -29.10 5.28
CA ASN A 173 2.96 -29.97 6.42
C ASN A 173 3.82 -29.25 7.50
N PRO A 174 3.29 -29.02 8.72
CA PRO A 174 4.04 -28.37 9.80
C PRO A 174 5.27 -29.17 10.28
N ASP A 175 5.34 -30.46 9.97
CA ASP A 175 6.44 -31.36 10.34
C ASP A 175 7.40 -31.64 9.17
N SER A 176 7.17 -31.03 7.99
CA SER A 176 8.03 -31.27 6.83
C SER A 176 9.42 -30.66 7.03
N ALA A 177 10.45 -31.52 7.08
CA ALA A 177 11.84 -31.09 7.02
C ALA A 177 12.30 -30.68 5.62
N GLN A 178 11.47 -30.90 4.58
CA GLN A 178 11.90 -30.66 3.20
C GLN A 178 12.15 -29.19 2.89
N LEU A 179 11.44 -28.28 3.54
CA LEU A 179 11.66 -26.85 3.36
C LEU A 179 13.01 -26.37 3.90
N ASP A 180 13.74 -27.19 4.68
CA ASP A 180 15.11 -26.87 5.07
C ASP A 180 16.11 -27.13 3.92
N ASN A 181 15.68 -27.86 2.87
CA ASN A 181 16.45 -28.15 1.66
C ASN A 181 16.17 -27.12 0.55
N MET A 182 17.22 -26.66 -0.13
CA MET A 182 17.10 -25.67 -1.22
C MET A 182 16.20 -26.14 -2.37
N ALA A 183 16.16 -27.45 -2.63
CA ALA A 183 15.34 -28.07 -3.66
C ALA A 183 13.83 -27.82 -3.46
N TRP A 184 13.35 -27.65 -2.22
CA TRP A 184 11.96 -27.26 -1.94
C TRP A 184 11.83 -25.80 -1.54
N ALA A 185 12.78 -25.26 -0.76
CA ALA A 185 12.73 -23.89 -0.27
C ALA A 185 12.63 -22.86 -1.39
N GLN A 186 13.43 -23.01 -2.45
CA GLN A 186 13.46 -22.08 -3.58
C GLN A 186 12.14 -22.04 -4.36
N PRO A 187 11.62 -23.18 -4.89
CA PRO A 187 10.34 -23.17 -5.59
C PRO A 187 9.19 -22.77 -4.66
N ALA A 188 9.26 -23.07 -3.36
CA ALA A 188 8.22 -22.66 -2.42
C ALA A 188 8.16 -21.13 -2.23
N ILE A 189 9.32 -20.45 -2.15
CA ILE A 189 9.38 -18.99 -2.11
C ILE A 189 8.81 -18.40 -3.41
N VAL A 190 9.29 -18.85 -4.56
CA VAL A 190 8.84 -18.32 -5.86
C VAL A 190 7.33 -18.53 -6.06
N ALA A 191 6.81 -19.71 -5.73
CA ALA A 191 5.39 -20.00 -5.80
C ALA A 191 4.54 -19.08 -4.91
N PHE A 192 4.98 -18.86 -3.66
CA PHE A 192 4.32 -17.93 -2.73
C PHE A 192 4.29 -16.51 -3.30
N GLU A 193 5.40 -16.03 -3.83
CA GLU A 193 5.53 -14.65 -4.30
C GLU A 193 4.71 -14.35 -5.55
N ILE A 194 4.66 -15.31 -6.48
CA ILE A 194 3.79 -15.22 -7.67
C ILE A 194 2.32 -15.19 -7.23
N ALA A 195 1.93 -16.03 -6.26
CA ALA A 195 0.58 -16.05 -5.71
C ALA A 195 0.23 -14.76 -4.94
N MET A 196 1.16 -14.20 -4.16
CA MET A 196 0.98 -12.94 -3.45
C MET A 196 0.81 -11.76 -4.42
N ALA A 197 1.60 -11.73 -5.50
CA ALA A 197 1.42 -10.76 -6.56
C ALA A 197 0.03 -10.89 -7.22
N ALA A 198 -0.48 -12.10 -7.42
CA ALA A 198 -1.83 -12.33 -7.95
C ALA A 198 -2.92 -11.79 -7.01
N HIS A 199 -2.77 -11.96 -5.69
CA HIS A 199 -3.65 -11.34 -4.70
C HIS A 199 -3.71 -9.81 -4.86
N TRP A 200 -2.55 -9.14 -4.85
CA TRP A 200 -2.51 -7.68 -4.97
C TRP A 200 -3.03 -7.17 -6.31
N ARG A 201 -2.85 -7.92 -7.41
CA ARG A 201 -3.48 -7.61 -8.70
C ARG A 201 -5.00 -7.67 -8.63
N ALA A 202 -5.55 -8.68 -7.96
CA ALA A 202 -6.99 -8.83 -7.79
C ALA A 202 -7.59 -7.67 -6.96
N GLU A 203 -6.83 -7.14 -5.99
CA GLU A 203 -7.18 -5.92 -5.25
C GLU A 203 -7.05 -4.62 -6.08
N GLY A 204 -6.49 -4.71 -7.29
CA GLY A 204 -6.32 -3.59 -8.22
C GLY A 204 -4.96 -2.91 -8.17
N LEU A 205 -4.00 -3.45 -7.41
CA LEU A 205 -2.64 -2.91 -7.30
C LEU A 205 -1.79 -3.34 -8.50
N LYS A 206 -0.95 -2.42 -8.97
CA LYS A 206 0.05 -2.67 -10.02
C LYS A 206 1.34 -1.91 -9.69
N PRO A 207 2.52 -2.51 -9.85
CA PRO A 207 3.77 -1.81 -9.67
C PRO A 207 4.18 -1.07 -10.95
N ASP A 208 5.05 -0.08 -10.79
CA ASP A 208 5.80 0.55 -11.86
C ASP A 208 7.09 -0.21 -12.18
N PHE A 209 7.70 -0.87 -11.18
CA PHE A 209 8.89 -1.71 -11.33
C PHE A 209 8.85 -2.95 -10.44
N ALA A 210 9.63 -3.96 -10.78
CA ALA A 210 9.94 -5.08 -9.89
C ALA A 210 11.44 -5.19 -9.60
N ILE A 211 11.78 -5.64 -8.40
CA ILE A 211 13.15 -6.01 -8.01
C ILE A 211 13.08 -7.38 -7.36
N GLY A 212 13.85 -8.34 -7.86
CA GLY A 212 14.00 -9.64 -7.21
C GLY A 212 15.38 -9.85 -6.64
N HIS A 213 15.45 -10.34 -5.40
CA HIS A 213 16.70 -10.67 -4.73
C HIS A 213 17.06 -12.12 -4.98
N SER A 214 18.09 -12.38 -5.79
CA SER A 214 18.53 -13.74 -6.10
C SER A 214 17.35 -14.58 -6.63
N VAL A 215 16.95 -15.66 -5.95
CA VAL A 215 15.85 -16.53 -6.38
C VAL A 215 14.51 -15.78 -6.59
N GLY A 216 14.28 -14.66 -5.88
CA GLY A 216 13.08 -13.84 -6.09
C GLY A 216 12.99 -13.21 -7.49
N GLU A 217 14.11 -13.07 -8.21
CA GLU A 217 14.11 -12.51 -9.57
C GLU A 217 13.37 -13.39 -10.59
N PHE A 218 13.26 -14.70 -10.33
CA PHE A 218 12.42 -15.60 -11.10
C PHE A 218 10.92 -15.28 -10.92
N ALA A 219 10.49 -15.02 -9.68
CA ALA A 219 9.12 -14.60 -9.41
C ALA A 219 8.83 -13.22 -10.04
N ALA A 220 9.77 -12.28 -9.93
CA ALA A 220 9.68 -10.97 -10.58
C ALA A 220 9.49 -11.11 -12.10
N ALA A 221 10.28 -11.96 -12.76
CA ALA A 221 10.21 -12.19 -14.20
C ALA A 221 8.87 -12.80 -14.66
N VAL A 222 8.30 -13.74 -13.89
CA VAL A 222 6.95 -14.25 -14.16
C VAL A 222 5.91 -13.16 -13.96
N VAL A 223 5.96 -12.45 -12.83
CA VAL A 223 4.97 -11.44 -12.49
C VAL A 223 5.00 -10.31 -13.49
N CYS A 224 6.17 -9.84 -13.93
CA CYS A 224 6.32 -8.81 -14.95
C CYS A 224 5.90 -9.25 -16.36
N GLY A 225 5.62 -10.54 -16.57
CA GLY A 225 5.14 -11.08 -17.83
C GLY A 225 6.23 -11.43 -18.83
N HIS A 226 7.48 -11.59 -18.38
CA HIS A 226 8.57 -12.06 -19.24
C HIS A 226 8.52 -13.59 -19.41
N TYR A 227 8.08 -14.32 -18.39
CA TYR A 227 7.95 -15.78 -18.46
C TYR A 227 6.62 -16.27 -17.92
N THR A 228 6.24 -17.49 -18.28
CA THR A 228 5.11 -18.19 -17.67
C THR A 228 5.52 -18.94 -16.40
N ILE A 229 4.53 -19.28 -15.56
CA ILE A 229 4.72 -20.14 -14.39
C ILE A 229 5.29 -21.50 -14.81
N GLU A 230 4.79 -22.04 -15.91
CA GLU A 230 5.16 -23.36 -16.45
C GLU A 230 6.61 -23.41 -16.96
N GLN A 231 7.15 -22.27 -17.41
CA GLN A 231 8.56 -22.17 -17.77
C GLN A 231 9.46 -22.08 -16.53
N VAL A 232 9.05 -21.28 -15.54
CA VAL A 232 9.93 -20.90 -14.42
C VAL A 232 9.91 -21.89 -13.27
N MET A 233 8.75 -22.45 -12.90
CA MET A 233 8.68 -23.36 -11.75
C MET A 233 9.57 -24.61 -11.91
N PRO A 234 9.59 -25.31 -13.06
CA PRO A 234 10.55 -26.40 -13.29
C PRO A 234 12.01 -25.96 -13.18
N LEU A 235 12.34 -24.76 -13.70
CA LEU A 235 13.70 -24.23 -13.68
C LEU A 235 14.15 -23.93 -12.25
N VAL A 236 13.28 -23.37 -11.41
CA VAL A 236 13.58 -23.09 -10.00
C VAL A 236 13.74 -24.38 -9.19
N CYS A 237 12.95 -25.43 -9.47
CA CYS A 237 13.19 -26.76 -8.89
C CYS A 237 14.59 -27.30 -9.26
N ARG A 238 14.99 -27.20 -10.54
CA ARG A 238 16.34 -27.60 -10.98
C ARG A 238 17.42 -26.76 -10.30
N ARG A 239 17.21 -25.45 -10.18
CA ARG A 239 18.10 -24.51 -9.49
C ARG A 239 18.36 -24.96 -8.05
N GLY A 240 17.30 -25.17 -7.29
CA GLY A 240 17.38 -25.60 -5.90
C GLY A 240 18.09 -26.95 -5.76
N ALA A 241 17.77 -27.91 -6.62
CA ALA A 241 18.39 -29.24 -6.61
C ALA A 241 19.88 -29.22 -6.98
N LEU A 242 20.28 -28.42 -7.98
CA LEU A 242 21.69 -28.25 -8.34
C LEU A 242 22.46 -27.55 -7.23
N MET A 243 21.94 -26.45 -6.68
CA MET A 243 22.60 -25.74 -5.58
C MET A 243 22.74 -26.60 -4.33
N GLN A 244 21.79 -27.49 -4.05
CA GLN A 244 21.87 -28.45 -2.95
C GLN A 244 23.05 -29.42 -3.08
N GLN A 245 23.47 -29.75 -4.31
CA GLN A 245 24.65 -30.61 -4.56
C GLN A 245 25.97 -29.90 -4.24
N CYS A 246 25.99 -28.57 -4.25
CA CYS A 246 27.17 -27.74 -3.98
C CYS A 246 27.32 -27.38 -2.49
N ALA A 247 26.77 -28.16 -1.56
CA ALA A 247 26.68 -27.83 -0.14
C ALA A 247 28.03 -27.72 0.62
N SER A 248 29.18 -27.72 -0.05
CA SER A 248 30.47 -27.40 0.54
C SER A 248 30.68 -25.88 0.58
N GLY A 249 30.10 -25.19 1.56
CA GLY A 249 30.27 -23.75 1.72
C GLY A 249 29.28 -23.15 2.72
N ALA A 250 29.51 -21.90 3.07
CA ALA A 250 28.63 -21.16 3.97
C ALA A 250 28.50 -19.70 3.52
N MET A 251 27.65 -18.96 4.24
CA MET A 251 27.45 -17.52 4.03
C MET A 251 27.37 -16.79 5.38
N VAL A 252 27.90 -15.57 5.43
CA VAL A 252 27.84 -14.69 6.62
C VAL A 252 27.38 -13.30 6.21
N ALA A 253 26.37 -12.77 6.90
CA ALA A 253 26.01 -11.37 6.83
C ALA A 253 26.91 -10.57 7.78
N VAL A 254 27.47 -9.47 7.31
CA VAL A 254 28.39 -8.60 8.05
C VAL A 254 27.85 -7.17 8.02
N PHE A 255 27.91 -6.51 9.16
CA PHE A 255 27.29 -5.20 9.36
C PHE A 255 28.34 -4.08 9.44
N ALA A 256 29.04 -3.85 8.32
CA ALA A 256 29.98 -2.77 8.10
C ALA A 256 30.01 -2.41 6.61
N ASP A 257 30.68 -1.31 6.26
CA ASP A 257 30.79 -0.84 4.88
C ASP A 257 31.68 -1.75 4.01
N GLU A 258 31.39 -1.74 2.70
CA GLU A 258 32.07 -2.58 1.72
C GLU A 258 33.58 -2.27 1.64
N ASP A 259 33.97 -1.01 1.73
CA ASP A 259 35.37 -0.57 1.62
C ASP A 259 36.22 -1.12 2.78
N THR A 260 35.65 -1.19 3.99
CA THR A 260 36.28 -1.81 5.16
C THR A 260 36.37 -3.33 5.02
N LEU A 261 35.32 -3.98 4.49
CA LEU A 261 35.21 -5.44 4.50
C LEU A 261 35.92 -6.13 3.34
N MET A 262 35.96 -5.51 2.15
CA MET A 262 36.55 -6.12 0.96
C MET A 262 38.04 -6.45 1.11
N PRO A 263 38.90 -5.59 1.69
CA PRO A 263 40.29 -5.94 1.96
C PRO A 263 40.44 -7.13 2.89
N LEU A 264 39.62 -7.24 3.93
CA LEU A 264 39.64 -8.36 4.88
C LEU A 264 39.15 -9.65 4.22
N ALA A 265 38.03 -9.60 3.51
CA ALA A 265 37.44 -10.76 2.83
C ALA A 265 38.40 -11.36 1.78
N ARG A 266 39.12 -10.51 1.04
CA ARG A 266 40.11 -10.93 0.03
C ARG A 266 41.27 -11.75 0.63
N GLN A 267 41.69 -11.46 1.86
CA GLN A 267 42.75 -12.24 2.54
C GLN A 267 42.35 -13.71 2.74
N PHE A 268 41.04 -13.97 2.81
CA PHE A 268 40.47 -15.31 2.97
C PHE A 268 39.83 -15.83 1.67
N GLU A 269 40.09 -15.18 0.53
CA GLU A 269 39.52 -15.53 -0.78
C GLU A 269 37.98 -15.69 -0.73
N LEU A 270 37.32 -14.88 0.09
CA LEU A 270 35.87 -14.80 0.17
C LEU A 270 35.35 -13.79 -0.85
N VAL A 271 34.16 -14.04 -1.36
CA VAL A 271 33.52 -13.16 -2.34
C VAL A 271 32.29 -12.51 -1.76
N LEU A 272 32.02 -11.29 -2.21
CA LEU A 272 30.76 -10.62 -1.96
C LEU A 272 29.64 -11.38 -2.69
N ALA A 273 28.67 -11.86 -1.93
CA ALA A 273 27.50 -12.58 -2.44
C ALA A 273 26.28 -11.67 -2.57
N ALA A 274 26.14 -10.70 -1.66
CA ALA A 274 25.09 -9.70 -1.73
C ALA A 274 25.53 -8.39 -1.05
N ASN A 275 25.16 -7.27 -1.66
CA ASN A 275 25.21 -5.95 -1.04
C ASN A 275 23.77 -5.48 -0.78
N ASN A 276 23.33 -5.61 0.48
CA ASN A 276 21.95 -5.36 0.91
C ASN A 276 21.73 -3.97 1.50
N GLY A 277 22.80 -3.21 1.74
CA GLY A 277 22.77 -1.90 2.40
C GLY A 277 24.17 -1.33 2.58
N THR A 278 24.27 -0.03 2.87
CA THR A 278 25.56 0.66 3.04
C THR A 278 26.43 0.02 4.13
N GLN A 279 25.80 -0.58 5.15
CA GLN A 279 26.47 -1.35 6.19
C GLN A 279 25.86 -2.75 6.35
N HIS A 280 25.47 -3.40 5.24
CA HIS A 280 24.90 -4.74 5.28
C HIS A 280 25.32 -5.54 4.05
N THR A 281 26.42 -6.26 4.17
CA THR A 281 26.97 -7.11 3.11
C THR A 281 26.86 -8.59 3.49
N VAL A 282 26.92 -9.46 2.49
CA VAL A 282 26.95 -10.91 2.69
C VAL A 282 28.13 -11.47 1.94
N PHE A 283 28.98 -12.22 2.64
CA PHE A 283 30.10 -12.94 2.05
C PHE A 283 29.80 -14.43 1.99
N SER A 284 30.28 -15.07 0.92
CA SER A 284 30.18 -16.51 0.74
C SER A 284 31.52 -17.12 0.35
N GLY A 285 31.70 -18.39 0.68
CA GLY A 285 32.93 -19.14 0.39
C GLY A 285 33.05 -20.43 1.20
N PRO A 286 34.25 -21.04 1.21
CA PRO A 286 34.51 -22.24 1.99
C PRO A 286 34.28 -22.00 3.49
N GLU A 287 33.63 -22.95 4.15
CA GLU A 287 33.25 -22.82 5.57
C GLU A 287 34.44 -22.54 6.49
N ALA A 288 35.56 -23.25 6.29
CA ALA A 288 36.78 -23.05 7.06
C ALA A 288 37.32 -21.61 6.94
N ARG A 289 37.26 -21.01 5.75
CA ARG A 289 37.72 -19.63 5.52
C ARG A 289 36.78 -18.61 6.13
N LEU A 290 35.46 -18.86 6.05
CA LEU A 290 34.46 -18.05 6.74
C LEU A 290 34.61 -18.11 8.26
N ALA A 291 35.01 -19.26 8.83
CA ALA A 291 35.25 -19.37 10.26
C ALA A 291 36.40 -18.47 10.72
N VAL A 292 37.51 -18.43 9.97
CA VAL A 292 38.63 -17.53 10.25
C VAL A 292 38.22 -16.08 10.06
N PHE A 293 37.52 -15.76 8.97
CA PHE A 293 37.00 -14.41 8.73
C PHE A 293 36.09 -13.93 9.87
N CYS A 294 35.18 -14.77 10.37
CA CYS A 294 34.33 -14.45 11.52
C CYS A 294 35.17 -14.16 12.78
N ALA A 295 36.25 -14.91 13.02
CA ALA A 295 37.14 -14.65 14.15
C ALA A 295 37.88 -13.31 13.99
N THR A 296 38.34 -12.98 12.78
CA THR A 296 38.92 -11.67 12.46
C THR A 296 37.91 -10.54 12.67
N LEU A 297 36.66 -10.69 12.21
CA LEU A 297 35.60 -9.70 12.46
C LEU A 297 35.38 -9.48 13.96
N SER A 298 35.36 -10.55 14.77
CA SER A 298 35.28 -10.44 16.23
C SER A 298 36.47 -9.70 16.85
N GLN A 299 37.69 -9.87 16.33
CA GLN A 299 38.88 -9.13 16.80
C GLN A 299 38.80 -7.63 16.48
N HIS A 300 38.04 -7.25 15.46
CA HIS A 300 37.81 -5.86 15.05
C HIS A 300 36.49 -5.28 15.58
N ASP A 301 35.80 -5.97 16.50
CA ASP A 301 34.48 -5.59 17.03
C ASP A 301 33.41 -5.35 15.95
N ILE A 302 33.52 -6.06 14.82
CA ILE A 302 32.56 -5.97 13.70
C ILE A 302 31.45 -7.01 13.88
N ASN A 303 30.20 -6.53 13.90
CA ASN A 303 29.03 -7.38 14.03
C ASN A 303 28.81 -8.24 12.77
N TYR A 304 28.48 -9.51 12.97
CA TYR A 304 28.12 -10.43 11.90
C TYR A 304 27.07 -11.45 12.35
N ARG A 305 26.42 -12.10 11.37
CA ARG A 305 25.47 -13.19 11.57
C ARG A 305 25.68 -14.27 10.52
N ARG A 306 26.00 -15.49 10.96
CA ARG A 306 26.01 -16.66 10.08
C ARG A 306 24.60 -16.93 9.56
N LEU A 307 24.47 -17.18 8.27
CA LEU A 307 23.19 -17.45 7.66
C LEU A 307 22.88 -18.95 7.74
N SER A 308 21.65 -19.30 8.11
CA SER A 308 21.15 -20.68 8.15
C SER A 308 20.82 -21.23 6.77
N VAL A 309 21.65 -20.92 5.77
CA VAL A 309 21.54 -21.45 4.41
C VAL A 309 22.69 -22.42 4.18
N THR A 310 22.40 -23.56 3.57
CA THR A 310 23.42 -24.52 3.16
C THR A 310 24.10 -24.02 1.88
N GLY A 311 25.43 -24.13 1.79
CA GLY A 311 26.20 -23.75 0.61
C GLY A 311 26.63 -22.27 0.55
N ALA A 312 27.35 -21.95 -0.52
CA ALA A 312 27.93 -20.63 -0.77
C ALA A 312 27.38 -20.05 -2.08
N ALA A 313 26.18 -19.47 -2.03
CA ALA A 313 25.56 -18.85 -3.20
C ALA A 313 26.38 -17.67 -3.73
N HIS A 314 26.25 -17.37 -5.03
CA HIS A 314 26.92 -16.25 -5.69
C HIS A 314 28.46 -16.31 -5.57
N SER A 315 29.02 -17.52 -5.66
CA SER A 315 30.46 -17.77 -5.51
C SER A 315 31.00 -18.78 -6.52
N ALA A 316 32.32 -18.88 -6.60
CA ALA A 316 33.02 -19.85 -7.45
C ALA A 316 32.68 -21.31 -7.07
N LEU A 317 32.15 -21.55 -5.88
CA LEU A 317 31.73 -22.90 -5.47
C LEU A 317 30.52 -23.41 -6.26
N LEU A 318 29.87 -22.56 -7.06
CA LEU A 318 28.82 -22.95 -7.98
C LEU A 318 29.32 -23.33 -9.38
N GLU A 319 30.60 -23.12 -9.72
CA GLU A 319 31.11 -23.43 -11.08
C GLU A 319 30.79 -24.87 -11.55
N PRO A 320 30.87 -25.91 -10.70
CA PRO A 320 30.56 -27.29 -11.13
C PRO A 320 29.13 -27.51 -11.62
N ILE A 321 28.19 -26.61 -11.30
CA ILE A 321 26.77 -26.74 -11.71
C ILE A 321 26.33 -25.70 -12.75
N LEU A 322 27.15 -24.69 -13.06
CA LEU A 322 26.71 -23.58 -13.90
C LEU A 322 26.36 -24.00 -15.33
N ASP A 323 27.13 -24.91 -15.93
CA ASP A 323 26.85 -25.39 -17.29
C ASP A 323 25.51 -26.14 -17.33
N ARG A 324 25.27 -27.03 -16.37
CA ARG A 324 24.00 -27.76 -16.23
C ARG A 324 22.82 -26.83 -16.00
N PHE A 325 23.02 -25.75 -15.25
CA PHE A 325 21.97 -24.76 -15.02
C PHE A 325 21.69 -23.91 -16.27
N GLN A 326 22.73 -23.50 -16.99
CA GLN A 326 22.60 -22.79 -18.25
C GLN A 326 21.88 -23.63 -19.31
N ASP A 327 22.21 -24.92 -19.41
CA ASP A 327 21.50 -25.86 -20.31
C ASP A 327 20.01 -25.96 -19.95
N ALA A 328 19.67 -25.97 -18.67
CA ALA A 328 18.27 -25.94 -18.22
C ALA A 328 17.55 -24.63 -18.57
N CYS A 329 18.29 -23.52 -18.73
CA CYS A 329 17.75 -22.23 -19.16
C CYS A 329 17.62 -22.12 -20.68
N ALA A 330 18.20 -23.02 -21.48
CA ALA A 330 18.25 -22.89 -22.94
C ALA A 330 16.87 -22.86 -23.62
N GLY A 331 15.85 -23.45 -22.98
CA GLY A 331 14.45 -23.41 -23.45
C GLY A 331 13.65 -22.21 -22.97
N LEU A 332 14.27 -21.29 -22.22
CA LEU A 332 13.62 -20.13 -21.66
C LEU A 332 13.66 -18.97 -22.67
N HIS A 333 12.48 -18.43 -23.00
CA HIS A 333 12.36 -17.27 -23.89
C HIS A 333 11.52 -16.20 -23.20
N ALA A 334 12.12 -15.04 -22.97
CA ALA A 334 11.49 -13.90 -22.35
C ALA A 334 10.64 -13.17 -23.38
N GLU A 335 9.37 -12.97 -23.04
CA GLU A 335 8.49 -12.04 -23.73
C GLU A 335 8.82 -10.60 -23.32
N PRO A 336 8.44 -9.56 -24.09
CA PRO A 336 8.70 -8.15 -23.77
C PRO A 336 8.24 -7.69 -22.38
N GLY A 337 7.35 -8.43 -21.73
CA GLY A 337 6.81 -8.09 -20.42
C GLY A 337 5.94 -6.83 -20.43
N GLN A 338 5.31 -6.53 -19.30
CA GLN A 338 4.46 -5.35 -19.12
C GLN A 338 5.04 -4.37 -18.09
N ILE A 339 5.96 -4.83 -17.25
CA ILE A 339 6.52 -4.10 -16.11
C ILE A 339 8.04 -4.26 -16.17
N PRO A 340 8.82 -3.17 -16.23
CA PRO A 340 10.28 -3.26 -16.22
C PRO A 340 10.81 -3.86 -14.91
N ILE A 341 11.89 -4.63 -15.01
CA ILE A 341 12.62 -5.18 -13.87
C ILE A 341 13.88 -4.34 -13.66
N ILE A 342 14.16 -3.96 -12.41
CA ILE A 342 15.49 -3.47 -12.04
C ILE A 342 16.26 -4.68 -11.51
N SER A 343 17.16 -5.22 -12.32
CA SER A 343 17.87 -6.45 -12.01
C SER A 343 18.88 -6.24 -10.90
N THR A 344 18.93 -7.17 -9.95
CA THR A 344 19.94 -7.14 -8.90
C THR A 344 21.31 -7.64 -9.37
N LEU A 345 21.41 -8.21 -10.57
CA LEU A 345 22.69 -8.57 -11.18
C LEU A 345 23.43 -7.33 -11.72
N THR A 346 22.70 -6.53 -12.52
CA THR A 346 23.26 -5.37 -13.22
C THR A 346 23.11 -4.07 -12.44
N ALA A 347 22.17 -4.02 -11.49
CA ALA A 347 21.69 -2.79 -10.87
C ALA A 347 21.23 -1.76 -11.91
N ASP A 348 20.49 -2.23 -12.91
CA ASP A 348 19.91 -1.39 -13.96
C ASP A 348 18.53 -1.93 -14.38
N VAL A 349 17.74 -1.10 -15.06
CA VAL A 349 16.49 -1.51 -15.70
C VAL A 349 16.82 -2.46 -16.86
N ILE A 350 16.19 -3.62 -16.87
CA ILE A 350 16.35 -4.64 -17.90
C ILE A 350 15.00 -4.96 -18.57
N ASP A 351 15.10 -5.52 -19.76
CA ASP A 351 14.00 -5.95 -20.61
C ASP A 351 14.21 -7.41 -21.07
N GLU A 352 13.37 -7.88 -21.98
CA GLU A 352 13.44 -9.22 -22.55
C GLU A 352 14.75 -9.49 -23.28
N SER A 353 15.35 -8.46 -23.91
CA SER A 353 16.60 -8.62 -24.65
C SER A 353 17.74 -9.02 -23.73
N THR A 354 17.78 -8.44 -22.53
CA THR A 354 18.77 -8.77 -21.50
C THR A 354 18.49 -10.14 -20.88
N LEU A 355 17.24 -10.44 -20.58
CA LEU A 355 16.82 -11.74 -20.04
C LEU A 355 17.09 -12.91 -20.99
N ASN A 356 17.02 -12.66 -22.31
CA ASN A 356 17.29 -13.64 -23.36
C ASN A 356 18.78 -13.82 -23.68
N GLN A 357 19.69 -13.09 -23.01
CA GLN A 357 21.12 -13.38 -23.13
C GLN A 357 21.41 -14.77 -22.58
N ALA A 358 22.09 -15.60 -23.38
CA ALA A 358 22.33 -17.02 -23.06
C ALA A 358 23.01 -17.26 -21.70
N ASP A 359 23.81 -16.30 -21.23
CA ASP A 359 24.55 -16.38 -19.98
C ASP A 359 23.91 -15.59 -18.82
N TYR A 360 22.74 -14.96 -19.02
CA TYR A 360 22.12 -14.10 -18.01
C TYR A 360 21.90 -14.83 -16.69
N TRP A 361 21.17 -15.95 -16.74
CA TRP A 361 20.85 -16.73 -15.55
C TRP A 361 22.07 -17.43 -14.95
N ARG A 362 23.07 -17.74 -15.78
CA ARG A 362 24.38 -18.22 -15.34
C ARG A 362 25.09 -17.16 -14.49
N ARG A 363 25.19 -15.93 -15.00
CA ARG A 363 25.77 -14.79 -14.28
C ARG A 363 24.97 -14.46 -13.03
N HIS A 364 23.65 -14.41 -13.13
CA HIS A 364 22.74 -14.15 -12.00
C HIS A 364 22.90 -15.17 -10.85
N MET A 365 23.18 -16.44 -11.15
CA MET A 365 23.47 -17.45 -10.13
C MET A 365 24.85 -17.27 -9.46
N ARG A 366 25.82 -16.73 -10.20
CA ARG A 366 27.24 -16.73 -9.84
C ARG A 366 27.76 -15.42 -9.25
N GLN A 367 27.19 -14.30 -9.66
CA GLN A 367 27.66 -12.94 -9.37
C GLN A 367 26.88 -12.32 -8.20
N PRO A 368 27.43 -11.30 -7.52
CA PRO A 368 26.78 -10.69 -6.36
C PRO A 368 25.42 -10.08 -6.67
N VAL A 369 24.52 -10.18 -5.69
CA VAL A 369 23.23 -9.44 -5.66
C VAL A 369 23.48 -8.00 -5.23
N ARG A 370 23.23 -7.05 -6.12
CA ARG A 370 23.39 -5.59 -5.93
C ARG A 370 22.09 -4.93 -5.48
N PHE A 371 21.54 -5.37 -4.36
CA PHE A 371 20.22 -4.94 -3.90
C PHE A 371 20.18 -3.44 -3.57
N ILE A 372 21.14 -2.92 -2.80
CA ILE A 372 21.14 -1.50 -2.43
C ILE A 372 21.29 -0.58 -3.64
N GLN A 373 22.11 -0.98 -4.62
CA GLN A 373 22.26 -0.24 -5.88
C GLN A 373 20.96 -0.26 -6.70
N SER A 374 20.25 -1.39 -6.71
CA SER A 374 18.95 -1.50 -7.38
C SER A 374 17.89 -0.59 -6.72
N ILE A 375 17.91 -0.46 -5.39
CA ILE A 375 17.06 0.49 -4.66
C ILE A 375 17.43 1.95 -5.00
N GLN A 376 18.71 2.27 -5.14
CA GLN A 376 19.17 3.59 -5.58
C GLN A 376 18.63 3.95 -6.97
N VAL A 377 18.71 3.02 -7.93
CA VAL A 377 18.13 3.19 -9.27
C VAL A 377 16.62 3.41 -9.17
N ALA A 378 15.89 2.61 -8.40
CA ALA A 378 14.45 2.80 -8.20
C ALA A 378 14.12 4.20 -7.67
N HIS A 379 14.88 4.70 -6.68
CA HIS A 379 14.70 6.03 -6.12
C HIS A 379 14.95 7.15 -7.14
N GLN A 380 16.00 7.01 -7.96
CA GLN A 380 16.33 7.93 -9.06
C GLN A 380 15.20 7.97 -10.10
N LEU A 381 14.55 6.83 -10.35
CA LEU A 381 13.39 6.71 -11.24
C LEU A 381 12.07 7.22 -10.62
N GLY A 382 12.10 7.68 -9.37
CA GLY A 382 10.96 8.28 -8.67
C GLY A 382 10.19 7.33 -7.74
N ALA A 383 10.71 6.13 -7.46
CA ALA A 383 10.06 5.17 -6.56
C ALA A 383 10.01 5.66 -5.12
N ARG A 384 8.86 5.53 -4.47
CA ARG A 384 8.65 5.91 -3.05
C ARG A 384 7.81 4.92 -2.26
N VAL A 385 7.28 3.89 -2.90
CA VAL A 385 6.47 2.84 -2.25
C VAL A 385 7.04 1.49 -2.64
N PHE A 386 7.48 0.72 -1.65
CA PHE A 386 8.05 -0.61 -1.83
C PHE A 386 7.19 -1.62 -1.09
N LEU A 387 6.63 -2.59 -1.82
CA LEU A 387 5.80 -3.66 -1.27
C LEU A 387 6.48 -5.00 -1.52
N GLU A 388 6.79 -5.74 -0.45
CA GLU A 388 7.46 -7.05 -0.56
C GLU A 388 6.45 -8.20 -0.63
N MET A 389 6.63 -9.09 -1.61
CA MET A 389 5.76 -10.24 -1.91
C MET A 389 6.16 -11.53 -1.20
N GLY A 390 7.31 -11.52 -0.51
CA GLY A 390 7.86 -12.68 0.17
C GLY A 390 6.99 -13.22 1.32
N PRO A 391 7.14 -14.50 1.70
CA PRO A 391 6.44 -15.12 2.84
C PRO A 391 6.84 -14.55 4.20
N ASP A 392 7.86 -13.70 4.21
CA ASP A 392 8.25 -12.78 5.25
C ASP A 392 8.84 -11.53 4.57
N ALA A 393 9.14 -10.48 5.33
CA ALA A 393 9.51 -9.19 4.75
C ALA A 393 10.91 -8.70 5.18
N GLN A 394 11.95 -9.38 4.68
CA GLN A 394 13.35 -9.10 4.99
C GLN A 394 13.89 -7.91 4.18
N LEU A 395 13.44 -7.74 2.93
CA LEU A 395 13.88 -6.64 2.08
C LEU A 395 13.29 -5.30 2.55
N VAL A 396 12.06 -5.31 3.07
CA VAL A 396 11.45 -4.17 3.81
C VAL A 396 12.33 -3.76 4.98
N ALA A 397 12.85 -4.72 5.77
CA ALA A 397 13.72 -4.41 6.89
C ALA A 397 15.07 -3.84 6.43
N CYS A 398 15.62 -4.30 5.29
CA CYS A 398 16.81 -3.70 4.69
C CYS A 398 16.54 -2.26 4.24
N GLY A 399 15.48 -2.04 3.48
CA GLY A 399 15.10 -0.71 3.00
C GLY A 399 14.79 0.28 4.12
N GLN A 400 14.11 -0.16 5.19
CA GLN A 400 13.85 0.68 6.36
C GLN A 400 15.11 1.12 7.10
N ARG A 401 16.21 0.36 7.05
CA ARG A 401 17.48 0.79 7.65
C ARG A 401 18.17 1.88 6.83
N GLU A 402 18.05 1.82 5.51
CA GLU A 402 18.80 2.69 4.58
C GLU A 402 18.01 3.93 4.15
N TYR A 403 16.68 3.81 4.01
CA TYR A 403 15.80 4.80 3.37
C TYR A 403 14.48 4.99 4.14
N ARG A 404 14.54 4.95 5.48
CA ARG A 404 13.34 5.04 6.35
C ARG A 404 12.44 6.23 6.02
N ASP A 405 13.03 7.40 5.87
CA ASP A 405 12.30 8.68 5.75
C ASP A 405 12.03 9.06 4.28
N ASN A 406 12.53 8.26 3.34
CA ASN A 406 12.49 8.56 1.91
C ASN A 406 11.50 7.67 1.14
N ALA A 407 10.91 6.67 1.78
CA ALA A 407 9.95 5.76 1.16
C ALA A 407 9.06 5.04 2.19
N TYR A 408 7.93 4.53 1.68
CA TYR A 408 7.09 3.57 2.38
C TYR A 408 7.59 2.16 2.12
N TRP A 409 7.86 1.41 3.19
CA TRP A 409 8.35 0.04 3.14
C TRP A 409 7.32 -0.90 3.76
N ILE A 410 6.60 -1.62 2.90
CA ILE A 410 5.35 -2.30 3.25
C ILE A 410 5.54 -3.82 3.08
N ALA A 411 5.18 -4.57 4.11
CA ALA A 411 5.16 -6.03 4.07
C ALA A 411 3.77 -6.52 3.68
N SER A 412 3.68 -7.45 2.73
CA SER A 412 2.42 -8.14 2.41
C SER A 412 2.18 -9.40 3.25
N ALA A 413 3.24 -10.01 3.75
CA ALA A 413 3.20 -11.15 4.67
C ALA A 413 4.31 -11.06 5.73
N ARG A 414 4.09 -11.76 6.84
CA ARG A 414 5.05 -11.92 7.94
C ARG A 414 4.97 -13.34 8.46
N ARG A 415 6.12 -13.89 8.85
CA ARG A 415 6.20 -15.21 9.47
C ARG A 415 5.29 -15.31 10.70
N ASN A 416 4.55 -16.41 10.81
CA ASN A 416 3.66 -16.71 11.95
C ASN A 416 2.62 -15.61 12.25
N LYS A 417 2.14 -14.92 11.22
CA LYS A 417 1.05 -13.93 11.33
C LYS A 417 -0.11 -14.32 10.43
N GLU A 418 -1.32 -14.01 10.90
CA GLU A 418 -2.53 -14.18 10.11
C GLU A 418 -2.52 -13.26 8.89
N ALA A 419 -2.99 -13.79 7.76
CA ALA A 419 -3.05 -13.06 6.50
C ALA A 419 -3.85 -11.75 6.65
N SER A 420 -5.01 -11.82 7.31
CA SER A 420 -5.88 -10.65 7.51
C SER A 420 -5.18 -9.52 8.25
N ASP A 421 -4.34 -9.83 9.24
CA ASP A 421 -3.69 -8.81 10.06
C ASP A 421 -2.63 -8.06 9.25
N VAL A 422 -1.81 -8.79 8.50
CA VAL A 422 -0.72 -8.19 7.71
C VAL A 422 -1.29 -7.44 6.50
N LEU A 423 -2.28 -8.01 5.81
CA LEU A 423 -2.92 -7.35 4.66
C LEU A 423 -3.64 -6.07 5.08
N ASN A 424 -4.38 -6.08 6.20
CA ASN A 424 -5.00 -4.86 6.73
C ASN A 424 -3.95 -3.78 7.04
N GLN A 425 -2.82 -4.14 7.66
CA GLN A 425 -1.73 -3.19 7.90
C GLN A 425 -1.09 -2.68 6.61
N ALA A 426 -0.90 -3.54 5.61
CA ALA A 426 -0.36 -3.16 4.31
C ALA A 426 -1.29 -2.16 3.61
N LEU A 427 -2.59 -2.46 3.61
CA LEU A 427 -3.65 -1.62 3.07
C LEU A 427 -3.72 -0.23 3.76
N LEU A 428 -3.61 -0.14 5.09
CA LEU A 428 -3.52 1.14 5.81
C LEU A 428 -2.29 1.95 5.38
N GLN A 429 -1.13 1.30 5.22
CA GLN A 429 0.10 1.95 4.78
C GLN A 429 0.01 2.42 3.32
N LEU A 430 -0.55 1.60 2.42
CA LEU A 430 -0.76 1.96 1.02
C LEU A 430 -1.68 3.18 0.90
N TYR A 431 -2.73 3.26 1.73
CA TYR A 431 -3.61 4.43 1.78
C TYR A 431 -2.85 5.68 2.19
N ALA A 432 -2.11 5.61 3.30
CA ALA A 432 -1.30 6.72 3.81
C ALA A 432 -0.22 7.15 2.79
N ALA A 433 0.35 6.20 2.06
CA ALA A 433 1.36 6.41 1.01
C ALA A 433 0.81 7.06 -0.26
N GLY A 434 -0.51 7.27 -0.35
CA GLY A 434 -1.10 7.94 -1.51
C GLY A 434 -1.44 7.01 -2.66
N VAL A 435 -1.35 5.69 -2.49
CA VAL A 435 -1.62 4.73 -3.56
C VAL A 435 -3.07 4.88 -4.05
N ALA A 436 -3.30 4.61 -5.34
CA ALA A 436 -4.63 4.58 -5.90
C ALA A 436 -5.12 3.12 -5.91
N LEU A 437 -6.07 2.83 -5.02
CA LEU A 437 -6.80 1.57 -4.99
C LEU A 437 -8.31 1.86 -4.96
N PRO A 438 -9.15 0.90 -5.35
CA PRO A 438 -10.58 0.99 -5.13
C PRO A 438 -10.89 0.82 -3.62
N TRP A 439 -10.54 1.82 -2.80
CA TRP A 439 -10.60 1.76 -1.33
C TRP A 439 -11.93 1.22 -0.76
N PRO A 440 -13.12 1.60 -1.29
CA PRO A 440 -14.37 1.03 -0.81
C PRO A 440 -14.51 -0.48 -1.04
N THR A 441 -13.83 -1.04 -2.06
CA THR A 441 -13.86 -2.48 -2.35
C THR A 441 -12.82 -3.25 -1.55
N CYS A 442 -11.62 -2.70 -1.32
CA CYS A 442 -10.56 -3.35 -0.56
C CYS A 442 -10.91 -3.54 0.93
N TRP A 443 -11.87 -2.77 1.47
CA TRP A 443 -12.41 -2.94 2.83
C TRP A 443 -13.83 -3.51 2.84
N ARG A 444 -14.25 -4.16 1.74
CA ARG A 444 -15.45 -4.98 1.77
C ARG A 444 -15.20 -6.14 2.70
N ALA A 445 -15.84 -6.12 3.86
CA ALA A 445 -16.29 -7.37 4.43
C ALA A 445 -17.12 -8.09 3.35
N MET A 446 -16.74 -9.31 2.97
CA MET A 446 -17.28 -10.16 1.89
C MET A 446 -18.82 -10.20 1.82
N ASP A 447 -19.48 -9.36 1.02
CA ASP A 447 -20.92 -9.34 0.61
C ASP A 447 -21.84 -8.17 1.04
N ASN A 448 -22.29 -7.45 0.01
CA ASN A 448 -23.53 -6.67 -0.18
C ASN A 448 -24.20 -5.96 1.02
N VAL A 449 -24.11 -4.62 1.06
CA VAL A 449 -25.20 -3.76 1.57
C VAL A 449 -25.38 -2.50 0.70
N SER A 450 -26.66 -2.16 0.54
CA SER A 450 -27.29 -1.07 -0.19
C SER A 450 -26.93 0.36 0.27
N LEU A 451 -26.83 1.25 -0.72
CA LEU A 451 -26.36 2.65 -0.74
C LEU A 451 -27.25 3.69 0.02
N ARG A 452 -27.78 3.42 1.22
CA ARG A 452 -28.80 4.32 1.82
C ARG A 452 -28.54 4.90 3.21
N HIS A 453 -27.28 5.07 3.63
CA HIS A 453 -26.97 5.84 4.84
C HIS A 453 -25.85 6.85 4.65
N VAL A 454 -26.23 8.05 4.18
CA VAL A 454 -25.44 9.27 4.33
C VAL A 454 -26.45 10.38 4.56
N ILE A 455 -26.54 10.92 5.77
CA ILE A 455 -26.94 12.30 6.11
C ILE A 455 -26.92 12.35 7.65
N ARG A 456 -25.77 12.72 8.21
CA ARG A 456 -25.70 13.51 9.46
C ARG A 456 -24.30 14.00 9.84
N LEU A 457 -23.22 13.43 9.31
CA LEU A 457 -21.84 13.90 9.62
C LEU A 457 -21.23 14.90 8.62
N ILE A 458 -21.85 15.16 7.46
CA ILE A 458 -21.30 16.09 6.45
C ILE A 458 -21.33 17.57 6.92
N LEU A 459 -22.18 17.92 7.90
CA LEU A 459 -22.46 19.32 8.25
C LEU A 459 -21.60 19.91 9.38
N ASN A 460 -20.83 19.11 10.14
CA ASN A 460 -20.00 19.66 11.23
C ASN A 460 -18.52 19.89 10.86
N VAL A 461 -18.03 19.37 9.72
CA VAL A 461 -16.61 19.49 9.35
C VAL A 461 -16.34 20.56 8.28
N THR A 462 -17.37 21.04 7.57
CA THR A 462 -17.24 22.14 6.59
C THR A 462 -17.52 23.54 7.18
N GLY A 463 -17.81 23.64 8.47
CA GLY A 463 -18.17 24.90 9.14
C GLY A 463 -17.03 25.51 9.97
N LYS A 464 -16.17 26.30 9.32
CA LYS A 464 -15.33 27.43 9.83
C LYS A 464 -13.94 27.43 9.19
N SER A 465 -13.86 27.66 7.87
CA SER A 465 -12.72 28.43 7.37
C SER A 465 -12.94 29.88 7.83
N ALA A 466 -12.20 30.30 8.85
CA ALA A 466 -11.98 31.72 9.05
C ALA A 466 -11.08 32.18 7.90
N SER A 467 -11.64 32.91 6.94
CA SER A 467 -10.87 33.67 5.97
C SER A 467 -9.82 34.53 6.70
N PRO A 468 -8.56 34.62 6.23
CA PRO A 468 -7.60 35.54 6.81
C PRO A 468 -8.14 36.97 6.71
N ARG A 469 -8.06 37.73 7.80
CA ARG A 469 -8.40 39.16 7.80
C ARG A 469 -7.48 39.88 6.79
N PRO A 470 -8.00 40.71 5.88
CA PRO A 470 -7.13 41.60 5.13
C PRO A 470 -6.49 42.61 6.08
N ALA A 471 -5.16 42.75 5.98
CA ALA A 471 -4.42 43.82 6.61
C ALA A 471 -4.92 45.18 6.12
N SER A 472 -4.94 46.15 7.03
CA SER A 472 -5.36 47.53 6.82
C SER A 472 -4.60 48.22 5.69
N LEU A 473 -5.31 48.78 4.71
CA LEU A 473 -4.82 49.84 3.83
C LEU A 473 -5.53 51.16 4.18
N PRO A 474 -4.86 52.32 4.01
CA PRO A 474 -5.30 53.60 4.54
C PRO A 474 -6.47 54.21 3.76
N THR A 475 -7.33 54.91 4.49
CA THR A 475 -8.52 55.63 4.02
C THR A 475 -8.17 56.93 3.28
N GLN A 476 -8.61 57.08 2.04
CA GLN A 476 -8.88 58.39 1.42
C GLN A 476 -10.39 58.65 1.37
N ARG A 477 -10.79 59.87 1.74
CA ARG A 477 -12.19 60.35 1.80
C ARG A 477 -12.59 61.05 0.50
N CYS A 478 -13.88 60.89 0.16
CA CYS A 478 -14.89 61.85 -0.37
C CYS A 478 -15.91 61.04 -1.21
N LEU A 479 -17.23 60.97 -1.02
CA LEU A 479 -18.31 61.83 -0.47
C LEU A 479 -19.54 60.93 -0.06
N PRO A 480 -20.69 61.45 0.45
CA PRO A 480 -21.31 60.97 1.68
C PRO A 480 -22.54 60.05 1.52
N GLY A 481 -22.78 59.26 2.58
CA GLY A 481 -24.08 58.67 2.90
C GLY A 481 -23.95 57.22 3.32
N TRP A 482 -24.19 56.95 4.62
CA TRP A 482 -24.21 55.63 5.29
C TRP A 482 -22.86 55.10 5.82
N ARG A 483 -22.78 55.00 7.16
CA ARG A 483 -21.71 54.31 7.90
C ARG A 483 -22.28 53.02 8.48
N TRP A 484 -21.61 51.89 8.30
CA TRP A 484 -21.87 50.68 9.06
C TRP A 484 -21.06 50.71 10.37
N ARG A 485 -21.72 50.45 11.50
CA ARG A 485 -21.07 50.22 12.79
C ARG A 485 -21.39 48.77 13.19
N VAL A 486 -20.38 47.91 13.26
CA VAL A 486 -20.52 46.56 13.80
C VAL A 486 -20.44 46.67 15.32
N ALA A 487 -21.52 46.33 16.02
CA ALA A 487 -21.53 46.16 17.47
C ALA A 487 -21.65 44.66 17.81
N PRO A 488 -20.96 44.17 18.85
CA PRO A 488 -20.88 42.74 19.13
C PRO A 488 -22.12 42.21 19.86
N ARG A 489 -22.44 40.95 19.53
CA ARG A 489 -23.40 40.02 20.17
C ARG A 489 -24.02 40.47 21.50
N GLN A 490 -25.35 40.43 21.58
CA GLN A 490 -26.03 39.70 22.65
C GLN A 490 -27.47 39.34 22.30
N ARG A 491 -27.96 38.36 23.07
CA ARG A 491 -29.18 37.56 22.92
C ARG A 491 -30.45 38.41 22.84
N SER A 492 -31.37 38.02 21.94
CA SER A 492 -32.79 38.41 21.84
C SER A 492 -33.13 39.90 21.78
N ILE A 493 -34.02 40.29 20.86
CA ILE A 493 -35.11 41.25 21.09
C ILE A 493 -36.00 41.28 19.84
N SER A 494 -37.31 41.10 20.04
CA SER A 494 -38.37 41.40 19.07
C SER A 494 -38.51 42.90 18.90
N LEU A 495 -38.71 43.41 17.69
CA LEU A 495 -39.22 44.77 17.49
C LEU A 495 -40.26 44.78 16.36
N ALA A 496 -41.48 45.13 16.74
CA ALA A 496 -42.62 45.43 15.89
C ALA A 496 -42.79 46.94 15.76
N TRP A 497 -43.06 47.49 14.56
CA TRP A 497 -43.68 48.81 14.34
C TRP A 497 -44.42 48.79 12.99
N LYS A 498 -45.76 48.87 12.93
CA LYS A 498 -46.73 50.00 13.03
C LYS A 498 -47.00 50.66 11.65
N ARG A 499 -48.21 50.43 11.12
CA ARG A 499 -48.75 50.99 9.86
C ARG A 499 -48.90 52.51 9.93
N LEU A 500 -48.51 53.18 8.85
CA LEU A 500 -49.04 54.50 8.45
C LEU A 500 -49.66 54.35 7.06
N ASN A 501 -50.97 54.60 6.96
CA ASN A 501 -51.73 54.63 5.71
C ASN A 501 -51.49 55.96 4.98
N SER A 502 -51.26 55.93 3.65
CA SER A 502 -52.02 56.73 2.66
C SER A 502 -51.55 56.51 1.20
N ALA A 503 -52.50 56.03 0.39
CA ALA A 503 -52.73 56.18 -1.06
C ALA A 503 -51.72 55.68 -2.13
N PRO A 504 -52.22 55.26 -3.32
CA PRO A 504 -51.54 54.37 -4.25
C PRO A 504 -50.86 55.10 -5.42
N ARG A 505 -49.87 54.46 -6.05
CA ARG A 505 -49.51 54.73 -7.45
C ARG A 505 -49.24 53.42 -8.18
N ASP A 506 -50.02 53.22 -9.23
CA ASP A 506 -49.82 52.21 -10.27
C ASP A 506 -48.47 52.41 -10.95
N CYS A 507 -47.80 51.28 -11.26
CA CYS A 507 -46.90 51.11 -12.41
C CYS A 507 -46.56 49.60 -12.53
N THR A 508 -47.20 48.92 -13.48
CA THR A 508 -46.59 47.80 -14.25
C THR A 508 -45.81 48.43 -15.43
N PRO A 509 -44.86 47.75 -16.14
CA PRO A 509 -44.83 46.31 -16.39
C PRO A 509 -43.44 45.61 -16.45
N SER A 510 -43.52 44.27 -16.51
CA SER A 510 -42.70 43.34 -17.29
C SER A 510 -41.18 43.48 -17.34
N THR A 511 -40.46 42.47 -16.86
CA THR A 511 -39.63 41.60 -17.73
C THR A 511 -39.19 40.35 -16.97
N SER A 512 -39.69 39.20 -17.41
CA SER A 512 -39.13 37.88 -17.13
C SER A 512 -37.89 37.68 -17.99
N ILE A 513 -36.74 37.44 -17.36
CA ILE A 513 -35.54 36.96 -18.05
C ILE A 513 -35.27 35.54 -17.57
N ASN A 514 -35.63 34.58 -18.43
CA ASN A 514 -35.18 33.21 -18.40
C ASN A 514 -33.77 33.15 -19.02
N TRP A 515 -32.81 32.60 -18.30
CA TRP A 515 -31.61 32.00 -18.90
C TRP A 515 -31.56 30.54 -18.47
N TYR A 516 -31.91 29.66 -19.41
CA TYR A 516 -31.59 28.24 -19.34
C TYR A 516 -30.84 27.83 -20.60
N ASN A 517 -29.94 26.87 -20.38
CA ASN A 517 -29.12 26.06 -21.29
C ASN A 517 -27.65 26.54 -21.38
N ALA A 518 -26.66 25.66 -21.21
CA ALA A 518 -26.64 24.25 -21.63
C ALA A 518 -25.75 23.36 -20.75
N VAL A 519 -26.08 22.06 -20.66
CA VAL A 519 -25.29 20.89 -21.14
C VAL A 519 -26.18 19.63 -20.98
N PRO A 520 -26.15 18.65 -21.91
CA PRO A 520 -27.31 17.84 -22.29
C PRO A 520 -27.41 16.47 -21.59
N ALA A 521 -28.64 15.98 -21.43
CA ALA A 521 -28.94 14.59 -21.08
C ALA A 521 -29.58 13.86 -22.27
N MET A 522 -28.98 12.73 -22.67
CA MET A 522 -29.53 11.76 -23.62
C MET A 522 -30.80 11.08 -23.08
N PRO A 523 -31.77 10.72 -23.93
CA PRO A 523 -33.05 10.13 -23.51
C PRO A 523 -33.00 8.60 -23.38
N LEU A 524 -33.48 8.08 -22.24
CA LEU A 524 -33.86 6.68 -22.07
C LEU A 524 -35.22 6.45 -22.75
N ARG A 525 -35.24 5.59 -23.77
CA ARG A 525 -36.45 5.04 -24.38
C ARG A 525 -37.09 4.03 -23.42
N THR A 526 -38.30 4.30 -22.97
CA THR A 526 -39.25 3.30 -22.49
C THR A 526 -40.21 2.97 -23.64
N ALA A 527 -40.19 1.72 -24.11
CA ALA A 527 -41.24 1.15 -24.94
C ALA A 527 -41.75 -0.09 -24.21
N TRP A 528 -42.97 0.00 -23.70
CA TRP A 528 -43.80 -1.12 -23.29
C TRP A 528 -44.93 -1.23 -24.32
N THR A 529 -45.16 -2.43 -24.86
CA THR A 529 -46.44 -2.93 -25.39
C THR A 529 -46.29 -4.43 -25.68
N PRO A 530 -47.37 -5.24 -25.63
CA PRO A 530 -48.64 -5.08 -24.92
C PRO A 530 -48.66 -5.85 -23.59
#